data_AF-A0A0F8UIY8-F1
#
_entry.id   AF-A0A0F8UIY8-F1
#
_cell.length_a   1.000
_cell.length_b   1.000
_cell.length_c   1.000
_cell.angle_alpha   90.00
_cell.angle_beta   90.00
_cell.angle_gamma   90.00
#
_symmetry.space_group_name_H-M   'P 1'
#
loop_
_entity.id
_entity.type
_entity.pdbx_description
1 polymer ?
#
loop_
_entity_poly.entity_id
_entity_poly.type
_entity_poly.pdbx_seq_one_letter_code
_entity_poly.pdbx_strand_id
1 'polypeptide(L)'
;MRFLSLSFMLAFAVSVLALTITEPNNNDQVDLSQPYTVKWTTVGSDPNNFTLVLVNSVGHNIQKTIAEMVQSSKSEYTIDKVWGIPVANGYQFNFLSAQKENTGILAQSSQFNVTKVGEAPKS
;
A
#
# COMPACT_ATOMS: atom_id res chain seq x y z
N MET A 1 -7.82 -49.87 35.16
CA MET A 1 -6.78 -48.88 34.84
C MET A 1 -7.38 -47.89 33.85
N ARG A 2 -7.49 -46.60 34.22
CA ARG A 2 -8.17 -45.57 33.43
C ARG A 2 -7.12 -44.64 32.86
N PHE A 3 -6.76 -44.82 31.60
CA PHE A 3 -5.80 -43.95 30.91
C PHE A 3 -6.54 -42.74 30.36
N LEU A 4 -6.39 -41.57 31.00
CA LEU A 4 -6.75 -40.30 30.37
C LEU A 4 -5.60 -39.88 29.47
N SER A 5 -5.76 -40.04 28.16
CA SER A 5 -4.86 -39.43 27.17
C SER A 5 -5.30 -37.99 26.94
N LEU A 6 -4.58 -37.05 27.56
CA LEU A 6 -4.76 -35.61 27.33
C LEU A 6 -3.97 -35.23 26.06
N SER A 7 -4.62 -35.30 24.90
CA SER A 7 -4.02 -34.83 23.65
C SER A 7 -4.08 -33.30 23.63
N PHE A 8 -2.96 -32.64 23.94
CA PHE A 8 -2.78 -31.21 23.67
C PHE A 8 -2.47 -31.04 22.18
N MET A 9 -3.47 -30.65 21.37
CA MET A 9 -3.19 -30.09 20.04
C MET A 9 -2.73 -28.64 20.22
N LEU A 10 -1.44 -28.38 19.98
CA LEU A 10 -0.95 -27.03 19.74
C LEU A 10 -1.52 -26.57 18.40
N ALA A 11 -2.57 -25.75 18.42
CA ALA A 11 -3.01 -25.03 17.25
C ALA A 11 -1.97 -23.94 16.95
N PHE A 12 -1.18 -24.11 15.90
CA PHE A 12 -0.37 -23.02 15.35
C PHE A 12 -1.32 -21.98 14.75
N ALA A 13 -1.41 -20.82 15.39
CA ALA A 13 -1.99 -19.65 14.75
C ALA A 13 -1.08 -19.26 13.59
N VAL A 14 -1.47 -19.58 12.36
CA VAL A 14 -0.84 -19.01 11.18
C VAL A 14 -1.22 -17.54 11.19
N SER A 15 -0.27 -16.66 11.52
CA SER A 15 -0.44 -15.22 11.30
C SER A 15 -0.46 -15.01 9.79
N VAL A 16 -1.66 -15.00 9.23
CA VAL A 16 -1.87 -14.68 7.82
C VAL A 16 -1.44 -13.22 7.63
N LEU A 17 -0.30 -13.01 6.95
CA LEU A 17 0.20 -11.68 6.61
C LEU A 17 -0.81 -11.01 5.67
N ALA A 18 -1.58 -10.04 6.15
CA ALA A 18 -2.52 -9.29 5.32
C ALA A 18 -1.80 -8.57 4.16
N LEU A 19 -2.57 -8.06 3.19
CA LEU A 19 -2.11 -7.17 2.12
C LEU A 19 -1.04 -6.19 2.63
N THR A 20 0.19 -6.31 2.12
CA THR A 20 1.35 -5.58 2.64
C THR A 20 2.10 -4.90 1.52
N ILE A 21 2.29 -3.58 1.62
CA ILE A 21 3.10 -2.82 0.67
C ILE A 21 4.58 -3.03 1.01
N THR A 22 5.34 -3.56 0.06
CA THR A 22 6.75 -3.93 0.23
C THR A 22 7.71 -2.91 -0.37
N GLU A 23 7.26 -2.12 -1.34
CA GLU A 23 8.01 -0.98 -1.88
C GLU A 23 7.07 0.22 -2.05
N PRO A 24 7.45 1.43 -1.62
CA PRO A 24 8.78 1.86 -1.13
C PRO A 24 9.14 1.38 0.28
N ASN A 25 10.45 1.32 0.54
CA ASN A 25 11.04 1.17 1.86
C ASN A 25 11.15 2.51 2.60
N ASN A 26 11.44 2.42 3.90
CA ASN A 26 11.60 3.59 4.74
C ASN A 26 12.74 4.49 4.26
N ASN A 27 12.45 5.78 4.07
CA ASN A 27 13.35 6.84 3.60
C ASN A 27 13.84 6.71 2.15
N ASP A 28 13.24 5.84 1.34
CA ASP A 28 13.54 5.76 -0.09
C ASP A 28 13.43 7.14 -0.75
N GLN A 29 14.34 7.42 -1.68
CA GLN A 29 14.37 8.64 -2.46
C GLN A 29 13.65 8.39 -3.79
N VAL A 30 12.40 8.80 -3.86
CA VAL A 30 11.51 8.49 -4.98
C VAL A 30 11.43 9.66 -5.95
N ASP A 31 11.71 9.39 -7.22
CA ASP A 31 11.49 10.31 -8.34
C ASP A 31 10.13 9.99 -8.98
N LEU A 32 9.11 10.81 -8.69
CA LEU A 32 7.78 10.69 -9.27
C LEU A 32 7.60 11.52 -10.56
N SER A 33 8.69 12.07 -11.11
CA SER A 33 8.66 12.68 -12.44
C SER A 33 8.76 11.65 -13.58
N GLN A 34 9.12 10.42 -13.24
CA GLN A 34 9.31 9.28 -14.13
C GLN A 34 8.48 8.08 -13.64
N PRO A 35 8.41 6.99 -14.43
CA PRO A 35 7.73 5.78 -13.99
C PRO A 35 8.28 5.23 -12.67
N TYR A 36 7.38 4.91 -11.74
CA TYR A 36 7.71 4.35 -10.43
C TYR A 36 6.81 3.18 -10.07
N THR A 37 7.39 2.07 -9.62
CA THR A 37 6.65 0.84 -9.31
C THR A 37 6.41 0.70 -7.81
N VAL A 38 5.14 0.59 -7.42
CA VAL A 38 4.71 0.23 -6.06
C VAL A 38 4.52 -1.28 -6.03
N LYS A 39 5.03 -1.96 -5.01
CA LYS A 39 4.94 -3.44 -4.88
C LYS A 39 4.28 -3.86 -3.58
N TRP A 40 3.66 -5.03 -3.60
CA TRP A 40 3.00 -5.60 -2.44
C TRP A 40 2.92 -7.13 -2.50
N THR A 41 2.58 -7.71 -1.36
CA THR A 41 2.23 -9.14 -1.22
C THR A 41 0.79 -9.30 -0.75
N THR A 42 0.19 -10.43 -1.09
CA THR A 42 -1.19 -10.78 -0.72
C THR A 42 -1.27 -12.17 -0.11
N VAL A 43 -2.33 -12.42 0.64
CA VAL A 43 -2.78 -13.73 1.12
C VAL A 43 -4.22 -13.99 0.67
N GLY A 44 -4.66 -15.26 0.75
CA GLY A 44 -5.93 -15.69 0.16
C GLY A 44 -7.20 -15.02 0.73
N SER A 45 -7.11 -14.36 1.90
CA SER A 45 -8.22 -13.62 2.51
C SER A 45 -8.28 -12.14 2.12
N ASP A 46 -7.30 -11.64 1.36
CA ASP A 46 -7.26 -10.23 0.99
C ASP A 46 -8.32 -9.88 -0.07
N PRO A 47 -8.78 -8.62 -0.13
CA PRO A 47 -9.65 -8.14 -1.20
C PRO A 47 -9.03 -8.33 -2.59
N ASN A 48 -9.86 -8.61 -3.59
CA ASN A 48 -9.44 -8.74 -4.99
C ASN A 48 -8.95 -7.42 -5.60
N ASN A 49 -9.36 -6.29 -5.04
CA ASN A 49 -9.01 -4.97 -5.53
C ASN A 49 -8.92 -3.93 -4.40
N PHE A 50 -8.18 -2.86 -4.68
CA PHE A 50 -8.02 -1.71 -3.79
C PHE A 50 -7.85 -0.42 -4.61
N THR A 51 -7.95 0.72 -3.92
CA THR A 51 -7.61 2.04 -4.46
C THR A 51 -6.23 2.45 -3.93
N LEU A 52 -5.31 2.78 -4.84
CA LEU A 52 -3.97 3.28 -4.52
C LEU A 52 -4.02 4.79 -4.35
N VAL A 53 -3.65 5.27 -3.17
CA VAL A 53 -3.63 6.70 -2.82
C VAL A 53 -2.25 7.07 -2.32
N LEU A 54 -1.71 8.18 -2.82
CA LEU A 54 -0.52 8.82 -2.27
C LEU A 54 -0.94 9.86 -1.23
N VAL A 55 -0.38 9.77 -0.03
CA VAL A 55 -0.68 10.69 1.07
C VAL A 55 0.60 11.31 1.63
N ASN A 56 0.46 12.49 2.20
CA ASN A 56 1.46 13.09 3.08
C ASN A 56 0.71 13.88 4.15
N SER A 57 0.86 13.48 5.40
CA SER A 57 0.37 14.18 6.61
C SER A 57 1.51 14.81 7.42
N VAL A 58 2.76 14.62 6.99
CA VAL A 58 3.97 15.13 7.64
C VAL A 58 4.30 16.49 7.02
N GLY A 59 3.70 17.54 7.56
CA GLY A 59 3.93 18.93 7.12
C GLY A 59 3.08 19.38 5.93
N HIS A 60 2.36 18.46 5.29
CA HIS A 60 1.39 18.75 4.25
C HIS A 60 0.07 18.00 4.51
N ASN A 61 -1.01 18.38 3.84
CA ASN A 61 -2.29 17.65 3.84
C ASN A 61 -2.56 17.15 2.41
N ILE A 62 -1.71 16.25 1.92
CA ILE A 62 -1.84 15.68 0.57
C ILE A 62 -2.61 14.38 0.63
N GLN A 63 -3.60 14.26 -0.24
CA GLN A 63 -4.27 13.02 -0.58
C GLN A 63 -4.55 13.01 -2.08
N LYS A 64 -3.88 12.12 -2.82
CA LYS A 64 -3.99 12.02 -4.27
C LYS A 64 -4.28 10.59 -4.67
N THR A 65 -5.44 10.34 -5.27
CA THR A 65 -5.74 9.06 -5.91
C THR A 65 -4.80 8.86 -7.09
N ILE A 66 -4.10 7.73 -7.09
CA ILE A 66 -3.19 7.33 -8.17
C ILE A 66 -3.93 6.39 -9.13
N ALA A 67 -4.61 5.39 -8.57
CA ALA A 67 -5.34 4.40 -9.35
C ALA A 67 -6.49 3.80 -8.53
N GLU A 68 -7.59 3.50 -9.20
CA GLU A 68 -8.75 2.81 -8.62
C GLU A 68 -8.82 1.38 -9.14
N MET A 69 -9.47 0.50 -8.37
CA MET A 69 -9.73 -0.89 -8.76
C MET A 69 -8.45 -1.67 -9.16
N VAL A 70 -7.32 -1.38 -8.50
CA VAL A 70 -6.05 -2.08 -8.74
C VAL A 70 -6.21 -3.53 -8.30
N GLN A 71 -5.93 -4.48 -9.19
CA GLN A 71 -6.03 -5.91 -8.91
C GLN A 71 -4.93 -6.34 -7.94
N SER A 72 -5.30 -6.85 -6.76
CA SER A 72 -4.34 -7.24 -5.73
C SER A 72 -3.45 -8.41 -6.15
N SER A 73 -3.94 -9.28 -7.03
CA SER A 73 -3.16 -10.40 -7.59
C SER A 73 -2.00 -10.00 -8.50
N LYS A 74 -1.89 -8.72 -8.90
CA LYS A 74 -0.79 -8.24 -9.76
C LYS A 74 0.53 -8.07 -9.01
N SER A 75 0.50 -7.98 -7.68
CA SER A 75 1.66 -7.74 -6.81
C SER A 75 2.42 -6.43 -7.05
N GLU A 76 2.13 -5.69 -8.12
CA GLU A 76 2.73 -4.40 -8.43
C GLU A 76 1.84 -3.49 -9.29
N TYR A 77 2.10 -2.19 -9.21
CA TYR A 77 1.49 -1.14 -10.02
C TYR A 77 2.56 -0.12 -10.40
N THR A 78 2.72 0.13 -11.70
CA THR A 78 3.63 1.17 -12.19
C THR A 78 2.86 2.46 -12.44
N ILE A 79 3.26 3.50 -11.73
CA ILE A 79 2.77 4.87 -11.86
C ILE A 79 3.57 5.54 -12.96
N ASP A 80 2.94 6.10 -13.99
CA ASP A 80 3.68 6.78 -15.08
C ASP A 80 4.43 8.03 -14.61
N LYS A 81 3.73 8.91 -13.88
CA LYS A 81 4.28 10.08 -13.18
C LYS A 81 3.24 10.66 -12.22
N VAL A 82 3.69 11.43 -11.23
CA VAL A 82 2.83 12.19 -10.32
C VAL A 82 3.16 13.67 -10.40
N TRP A 83 2.14 14.52 -10.50
CA TRP A 83 2.27 15.97 -10.57
C TRP A 83 1.28 16.65 -9.60
N GLY A 84 1.47 17.94 -9.34
CA GLY A 84 0.58 18.73 -8.49
C GLY A 84 0.68 18.40 -7.00
N ILE A 85 1.84 17.92 -6.55
CA ILE A 85 2.20 17.71 -5.14
C ILE A 85 3.58 18.35 -4.89
N PRO A 86 3.88 18.80 -3.66
CA PRO A 86 5.20 19.32 -3.33
C PRO A 86 6.26 18.20 -3.24
N VAL A 87 7.50 18.54 -3.58
CA VAL A 87 8.68 17.74 -3.20
C VAL A 87 8.83 17.86 -1.68
N ALA A 88 8.71 16.73 -0.98
CA ALA A 88 8.72 16.69 0.48
C ALA A 88 9.03 15.27 1.00
N ASN A 89 9.31 15.20 2.30
CA ASN A 89 9.54 13.97 3.03
C ASN A 89 8.24 13.43 3.65
N GLY A 90 8.23 12.15 4.05
CA GLY A 90 7.12 11.56 4.80
C GLY A 90 5.89 11.18 3.98
N TYR A 91 6.05 11.01 2.66
CA TYR A 91 5.00 10.44 1.82
C TYR A 91 4.78 8.97 2.14
N GLN A 92 3.54 8.49 1.96
CA GLN A 92 3.16 7.08 2.07
C GLN A 92 2.18 6.73 0.95
N PHE A 93 2.23 5.49 0.49
CA PHE A 93 1.14 4.90 -0.28
C PHE A 93 0.19 4.19 0.66
N ASN A 94 -1.10 4.46 0.49
CA ASN A 94 -2.18 3.77 1.17
C ASN A 94 -2.96 2.97 0.15
N PHE A 95 -3.27 1.73 0.50
CA PHE A 95 -4.29 0.95 -0.19
C PHE A 95 -5.59 1.10 0.58
N LEU A 96 -6.60 1.67 -0.06
CA LEU A 96 -7.93 1.82 0.51
C LEU A 96 -8.84 0.72 -0.05
N SER A 97 -9.83 0.31 0.75
CA SER A 97 -10.89 -0.55 0.25
C SER A 97 -11.65 0.15 -0.88
N ALA A 98 -11.84 -0.58 -1.98
CA ALA A 98 -12.59 -0.10 -3.14
C ALA A 98 -14.11 -0.39 -3.02
N GLN A 99 -14.57 -0.90 -1.86
CA GLN A 99 -15.99 -1.12 -1.57
C GLN A 99 -16.68 0.23 -1.34
N LYS A 100 -17.83 0.47 -2.00
CA LYS A 100 -18.61 1.72 -1.86
C LYS A 100 -19.01 2.07 -0.43
N GLU A 101 -19.23 1.06 0.41
CA GLU A 101 -19.71 1.19 1.79
C GLU A 101 -18.57 1.21 2.83
N ASN A 102 -17.31 0.99 2.41
CA ASN A 102 -16.18 0.90 3.32
C ASN A 102 -14.89 1.37 2.62
N THR A 103 -14.43 2.58 2.94
CA THR A 103 -13.19 3.16 2.40
C THR A 103 -12.00 3.05 3.36
N GLY A 104 -12.04 2.08 4.28
CA GLY A 104 -10.99 1.87 5.27
C GLY A 104 -9.62 1.61 4.64
N ILE A 105 -8.56 1.95 5.37
CA ILE A 105 -7.18 1.65 4.96
C ILE A 105 -6.94 0.15 5.13
N LEU A 106 -6.56 -0.51 4.05
CA LEU A 106 -6.19 -1.93 4.01
C LEU A 106 -4.70 -2.14 4.28
N ALA A 107 -3.86 -1.26 3.74
CA ALA A 107 -2.41 -1.31 3.89
C ALA A 107 -1.78 0.08 3.80
N GLN A 108 -0.63 0.28 4.44
CA GLN A 108 0.18 1.50 4.38
C GLN A 108 1.63 1.13 4.13
N SER A 109 2.32 1.86 3.26
CA SER A 109 3.74 1.68 3.01
C SER A 109 4.57 2.25 4.17
N SER A 110 5.87 1.97 4.16
CA SER A 110 6.80 2.82 4.91
C SER A 110 6.77 4.26 4.39
N GLN A 111 7.21 5.21 5.23
CA GLN A 111 7.40 6.60 4.80
C GLN A 111 8.59 6.72 3.84
N PHE A 112 8.44 7.53 2.80
CA PHE A 112 9.50 7.80 1.82
C PHE A 112 9.55 9.28 1.46
N ASN A 113 10.58 9.66 0.71
CA ASN A 113 10.85 11.05 0.36
C ASN A 113 10.68 11.23 -1.15
N VAL A 114 9.83 12.18 -1.55
CA VAL A 114 9.67 12.53 -2.96
C VAL A 114 10.70 13.59 -3.30
N THR A 115 11.58 13.28 -4.25
CA THR A 115 12.70 14.16 -4.65
C THR A 115 12.40 14.97 -5.91
N LYS A 116 11.50 14.48 -6.76
CA LYS A 116 11.06 15.10 -8.01
C LYS A 116 9.63 14.71 -8.32
N VAL A 117 8.92 15.58 -9.04
CA VAL A 117 7.54 15.38 -9.49
C VAL A 117 7.43 15.78 -10.97
N GLY A 118 6.50 15.16 -11.68
CA GLY A 118 6.26 15.42 -13.09
C GLY A 118 5.65 16.80 -13.34
N GLU A 119 5.83 17.30 -14.56
CA GLU A 119 5.12 18.48 -15.04
C GLU A 119 3.64 18.18 -15.24
N ALA A 120 2.80 19.16 -14.85
CA ALA A 120 1.37 19.12 -15.11
C ALA A 120 1.10 19.02 -16.63
N PRO A 121 0.05 18.29 -17.05
CA PRO A 121 -0.36 18.26 -18.45
C PRO A 121 -0.60 19.68 -18.97
N LYS A 122 -0.10 19.98 -20.18
CA LYS A 122 -0.42 21.22 -20.87
C LYS A 122 -1.86 21.12 -21.38
N SER A 123 -2.67 22.13 -21.06
CA SER A 123 -4.05 22.32 -21.53
C SER A 123 -4.10 22.60 -23.01
#